data_AF-A0AA39A4K0-F1
#
_entry.id   AF-A0AA39A4K0-F1
#
_cell.length_a   1.000
_cell.length_b   1.000
_cell.length_c   1.000
_cell.angle_alpha   90.00
_cell.angle_beta   90.00
_cell.angle_gamma   90.00
#
_symmetry.space_group_name_H-M   'P 1'
#
loop_
_entity.id
_entity.type
_entity.pdbx_description
1 polymer ?
#
loop_
_entity_poly.entity_id
_entity_poly.type
_entity_poly.pdbx_seq_one_letter_code
_entity_poly.pdbx_strand_id
1 'polypeptide(L)'
;MNTISVQMRLGMFDGEPSAHPYGNLGPRDVCTPAHQQLALEAARQGIVLLQNRGPALPLSTSRHRTIAVIGPNSDVTETMIGNYAGVACGYTTPLQGIGRYARTIHQAGCSDVACRDDQQFGAAVAAARQADATVLVMGLDQSIEAEFRDRVDILLPGRQQELVSKVAMASRGPTVLVLMSGGPIDVSFAKNDPRIAAIIWVGYPGQAGGAAIADVLFGRTNPGGKLPVTWYPQSYLRKAPMTNMAMRAIPSRGYPGRTYRFYNGPVVFPFGHGLSYSSFAHSLAQAPTTVSVSLASLQTIKNSTMVSSGAIRVSHANCNTQALGFHIDVKNTGTMDGSHTLLLFSTPPPGTWSPNKRLLAFEKVHVAAGSQERVRFDVHVCKHLSVVDHFGIHRIPMGEHHFHIGDLKHSISLQATLEEIKSK
;
A
#
# COMPACT_ATOMS: atom_id res chain seq x y z
N MET A 1 13.89 36.55 -1.69
CA MET A 1 13.34 36.99 -0.39
C MET A 1 12.84 35.81 0.46
N ASN A 2 12.08 34.87 -0.11
CA ASN A 2 11.49 33.74 0.66
C ASN A 2 12.51 32.85 1.40
N THR A 3 13.68 32.57 0.83
CA THR A 3 14.71 31.74 1.48
C THR A 3 15.18 32.31 2.80
N ILE A 4 15.50 33.61 2.83
CA ILE A 4 15.98 34.28 4.05
C ILE A 4 14.87 34.32 5.10
N SER A 5 13.62 34.60 4.70
CA SER A 5 12.48 34.56 5.62
C SER A 5 12.27 33.19 6.25
N VAL A 6 12.52 32.10 5.52
CA VAL A 6 12.49 30.74 6.09
C VAL A 6 13.64 30.51 7.06
N GLN A 7 14.87 30.92 6.70
CA GLN A 7 16.03 30.79 7.60
C GLN A 7 15.85 31.58 8.90
N MET A 8 15.25 32.77 8.84
CA MET A 8 14.83 33.55 10.02
C MET A 8 13.83 32.78 10.88
N ARG A 9 12.78 32.18 10.28
CA ARG A 9 11.81 31.35 11.02
C ARG A 9 12.42 30.09 11.65
N LEU A 10 13.52 29.59 11.09
CA LEU A 10 14.27 28.47 11.65
C LEU A 10 15.23 28.91 12.77
N GLY A 11 15.31 30.20 13.09
CA GLY A 11 16.15 30.75 14.15
C GLY A 11 17.62 30.85 13.78
N MET A 12 17.99 30.76 12.49
CA MET A 12 19.41 30.80 12.06
C MET A 12 20.10 32.15 12.32
N PHE A 13 19.32 33.20 12.63
CA PHE A 13 19.81 34.55 12.92
C PHE A 13 19.51 34.98 14.36
N ASP A 14 19.00 34.08 15.21
CA ASP A 14 18.48 34.43 16.53
C ASP A 14 19.55 34.36 17.65
N GLY A 15 20.83 34.27 17.27
CA GLY A 15 21.97 34.30 18.19
C GLY A 15 22.57 32.92 18.48
N GLU A 16 22.85 32.66 19.74
CA GLU A 16 23.54 31.45 20.21
C GLU A 16 22.68 30.19 19.97
N PRO A 17 23.12 29.23 19.12
CA PRO A 17 22.34 28.05 18.76
C PRO A 17 21.76 27.29 19.95
N SER A 18 22.57 27.08 21.00
CA SER A 18 22.19 26.31 22.19
C SER A 18 21.01 26.90 22.99
N ALA A 19 20.70 28.19 22.79
CA ALA A 19 19.54 28.85 23.38
C ALA A 19 18.22 28.58 22.64
N HIS A 20 18.26 27.93 21.46
CA HIS A 20 17.10 27.66 20.61
C HIS A 20 16.55 26.23 20.76
N PRO A 21 15.27 25.98 20.42
CA PRO A 21 14.61 24.68 20.62
C PRO A 21 15.32 23.47 20.02
N TYR A 22 16.07 23.66 18.93
CA TYR A 22 16.77 22.59 18.20
C TYR A 22 18.29 22.61 18.35
N GLY A 23 18.86 23.60 19.04
CA GLY A 23 20.30 23.81 19.06
C GLY A 23 21.13 22.78 19.83
N ASN A 24 20.46 21.98 20.67
CA ASN A 24 21.10 20.96 21.50
C ASN A 24 21.06 19.54 20.88
N LEU A 25 20.48 19.40 19.67
CA LEU A 25 20.49 18.15 18.91
C LEU A 25 21.88 17.92 18.31
N GLY A 26 22.39 16.70 18.43
CA GLY A 26 23.71 16.34 17.91
C GLY A 26 23.88 14.85 17.63
N PRO A 27 25.14 14.37 17.48
CA PRO A 27 25.42 12.97 17.13
C PRO A 27 24.82 11.93 18.08
N ARG A 28 24.65 12.26 19.37
CA ARG A 28 24.02 11.37 20.37
C ARG A 28 22.54 11.12 20.12
N ASP A 29 21.88 12.03 19.39
CA ASP A 29 20.45 11.96 19.06
C ASP A 29 20.23 11.23 17.73
N VAL A 30 21.30 10.92 16.98
CA VAL A 30 21.26 10.15 15.73
C VAL A 30 21.44 8.66 16.06
N CYS A 31 20.78 7.78 15.29
CA CYS A 31 20.93 6.32 15.42
C CYS A 31 20.59 5.73 16.81
N THR A 32 19.79 6.43 17.63
CA THR A 32 19.36 5.92 18.93
C THR A 32 18.60 4.58 18.78
N PRO A 33 18.57 3.72 19.81
CA PRO A 33 17.80 2.48 19.77
C PRO A 33 16.32 2.70 19.42
N ALA A 34 15.73 3.82 19.86
CA ALA A 34 14.36 4.18 19.51
C ALA A 34 14.18 4.44 18.01
N HIS A 35 15.13 5.12 17.35
CA HIS A 35 15.10 5.36 15.90
C HIS A 35 15.25 4.06 15.11
N GLN A 36 16.17 3.18 15.54
CA GLN A 36 16.36 1.88 14.91
C GLN A 36 15.12 0.98 15.06
N GLN A 37 14.49 1.01 16.23
CA GLN A 37 13.25 0.27 16.49
C GLN A 37 12.08 0.82 15.67
N LEU A 38 11.99 2.14 15.50
CA LEU A 38 10.97 2.76 14.63
C LEU A 38 11.16 2.33 13.17
N ALA A 39 12.40 2.27 12.68
CA ALA A 39 12.68 1.79 11.32
C ALA A 39 12.27 0.32 11.13
N LEU A 40 12.56 -0.54 12.11
CA LEU A 40 12.13 -1.94 12.11
C LEU A 40 10.59 -2.06 12.13
N GLU A 41 9.93 -1.26 12.96
CA GLU A 41 8.48 -1.26 13.07
C GLU A 41 7.80 -0.75 11.78
N ALA A 42 8.35 0.29 11.15
CA ALA A 42 7.89 0.77 9.85
C ALA A 42 7.98 -0.35 8.78
N ALA A 43 9.10 -1.08 8.74
CA ALA A 43 9.26 -2.21 7.82
C ALA A 43 8.25 -3.33 8.11
N ARG A 44 8.10 -3.76 9.37
CA ARG A 44 7.11 -4.77 9.80
C ARG A 44 5.69 -4.40 9.38
N GLN A 45 5.31 -3.14 9.57
CA GLN A 45 3.98 -2.63 9.26
C GLN A 45 3.73 -2.41 7.76
N GLY A 46 4.79 -2.20 6.98
CA GLY A 46 4.76 -1.97 5.54
C GLY A 46 4.70 -3.25 4.71
N ILE A 47 5.19 -4.38 5.25
CA ILE A 47 5.17 -5.67 4.55
C ILE A 47 3.72 -6.08 4.22
N VAL A 48 3.50 -6.45 2.96
CA VAL A 48 2.20 -6.87 2.43
C VAL A 48 2.24 -8.36 2.07
N LEU A 49 1.44 -9.16 2.76
CA LEU A 49 1.19 -10.54 2.37
C LEU A 49 0.18 -10.56 1.21
N LEU A 50 0.64 -10.86 0.00
CA LEU A 50 -0.19 -10.82 -1.20
C LEU A 50 -0.98 -12.13 -1.38
N GLN A 51 -0.36 -13.26 -1.04
CA GLN A 51 -0.94 -14.58 -1.18
C GLN A 51 -0.39 -15.50 -0.09
N ASN A 52 -1.25 -16.35 0.47
CA ASN A 52 -0.88 -17.44 1.36
C ASN A 52 -1.84 -18.62 1.10
N ARG A 53 -1.35 -19.68 0.45
CA ARG A 53 -2.13 -20.87 0.09
C ARG A 53 -1.96 -21.93 1.17
N GLY A 54 -3.07 -22.33 1.79
CA GLY A 54 -3.04 -23.27 2.91
C GLY A 54 -2.25 -22.71 4.11
N PRO A 55 -1.89 -23.56 5.08
CA PRO A 55 -1.13 -23.16 6.26
C PRO A 55 0.38 -23.06 5.98
N ALA A 56 0.77 -22.40 4.89
CA ALA A 56 2.18 -22.31 4.48
C ALA A 56 2.97 -21.30 5.32
N LEU A 57 2.42 -20.09 5.49
CA LEU A 57 2.91 -19.10 6.43
C LEU A 57 1.95 -18.92 7.62
N PRO A 58 2.46 -18.70 8.84
CA PRO A 58 3.88 -18.56 9.18
C PRO A 58 4.66 -19.89 9.20
N LEU A 59 5.95 -19.81 8.90
CA LEU A 59 6.88 -20.93 9.03
C LEU A 59 7.10 -21.28 10.50
N SER A 60 7.11 -22.59 10.82
CA SER A 60 7.48 -23.08 12.14
C SER A 60 8.98 -23.37 12.23
N THR A 61 9.64 -22.86 13.25
CA THR A 61 11.05 -23.19 13.59
C THR A 61 11.25 -24.66 13.94
N SER A 62 10.19 -25.36 14.39
CA SER A 62 10.25 -26.79 14.72
C SER A 62 10.24 -27.70 13.47
N ARG A 63 9.45 -27.31 12.46
CA ARG A 63 9.24 -28.08 11.20
C ARG A 63 10.18 -27.64 10.08
N HIS A 64 10.51 -26.36 10.00
CA HIS A 64 11.35 -25.79 8.97
C HIS A 64 12.69 -25.37 9.58
N ARG A 65 13.53 -26.37 9.88
CA ARG A 65 14.82 -26.17 10.57
C ARG A 65 15.90 -25.69 9.61
N THR A 66 15.77 -26.04 8.34
CA THR A 66 16.65 -25.61 7.26
C THR A 66 15.85 -24.84 6.21
N ILE A 67 16.30 -23.63 5.89
CA ILE A 67 15.68 -22.76 4.88
C ILE A 67 16.67 -22.53 3.73
N ALA A 68 16.25 -22.81 2.50
CA ALA A 68 16.97 -22.35 1.32
C ALA A 68 16.64 -20.87 1.10
N VAL A 69 17.63 -19.99 1.19
CA VAL A 69 17.47 -18.54 0.98
C VAL A 69 18.11 -18.20 -0.35
N ILE A 70 17.28 -17.93 -1.35
CA ILE A 70 17.71 -17.87 -2.76
C ILE A 70 17.34 -16.55 -3.39
N GLY A 71 18.24 -15.94 -4.17
CA GLY A 71 17.91 -14.82 -5.05
C GLY A 71 18.89 -13.67 -5.03
N PRO A 72 18.85 -12.80 -6.05
CA PRO A 72 19.76 -11.66 -6.16
C PRO A 72 19.55 -10.64 -5.03
N ASN A 73 18.36 -10.57 -4.43
CA ASN A 73 18.04 -9.69 -3.31
C ASN A 73 18.10 -10.39 -1.94
N SER A 74 18.68 -11.60 -1.86
CA SER A 74 18.62 -12.44 -0.65
C SER A 74 19.67 -12.09 0.41
N ASP A 75 20.79 -11.48 0.04
CA ASP A 75 21.84 -11.04 0.95
C ASP A 75 22.37 -9.65 0.56
N VAL A 76 21.48 -8.67 0.57
CA VAL A 76 21.75 -7.30 0.11
C VAL A 76 21.54 -6.28 1.23
N THR A 77 22.26 -5.16 1.14
CA THR A 77 22.13 -3.99 2.01
C THR A 77 21.62 -2.77 1.25
N GLU A 78 22.28 -2.41 0.15
CA GLU A 78 21.99 -1.22 -0.65
C GLU A 78 20.61 -1.25 -1.31
N THR A 79 20.21 -2.39 -1.87
CA THR A 79 18.86 -2.52 -2.47
C THR A 79 17.77 -2.20 -1.45
N MET A 80 17.93 -2.57 -0.18
CA MET A 80 16.88 -2.39 0.84
C MET A 80 16.57 -0.92 1.14
N ILE A 81 17.51 0.01 0.91
CA ILE A 81 17.34 1.43 1.25
C ILE A 81 16.86 2.29 0.08
N GLY A 82 16.72 1.71 -1.13
CA GLY A 82 16.21 2.42 -2.30
C GLY A 82 17.15 3.54 -2.76
N ASN A 83 16.59 4.73 -3.04
CA ASN A 83 17.34 5.93 -3.42
C ASN A 83 17.16 7.05 -2.37
N TYR A 84 17.84 8.19 -2.58
CA TYR A 84 17.81 9.32 -1.64
C TYR A 84 18.14 8.92 -0.19
N ALA A 85 18.98 7.89 -0.02
CA ALA A 85 19.36 7.34 1.26
C ALA A 85 20.77 7.78 1.66
N GLY A 86 20.95 8.10 2.93
CA GLY A 86 22.27 8.28 3.54
C GLY A 86 22.88 6.95 4.00
N VAL A 87 23.95 7.02 4.78
CA VAL A 87 24.56 5.85 5.41
C VAL A 87 23.72 5.42 6.61
N ALA A 88 23.14 4.22 6.56
CA ALA A 88 22.36 3.68 7.67
C ALA A 88 23.25 3.32 8.88
N CYS A 89 22.64 3.27 10.07
CA CYS A 89 23.33 2.94 11.32
C CYS A 89 23.84 1.48 11.37
N GLY A 90 23.26 0.61 10.55
CA GLY A 90 23.59 -0.80 10.46
C GLY A 90 22.54 -1.53 9.64
N TYR A 91 22.90 -2.67 9.05
CA TYR A 91 22.01 -3.44 8.19
C TYR A 91 21.72 -4.82 8.79
N THR A 92 20.52 -5.34 8.53
CA THR A 92 20.24 -6.78 8.63
C THR A 92 19.72 -7.25 7.29
N THR A 93 20.50 -8.04 6.57
CA THR A 93 20.11 -8.61 5.26
C THR A 93 19.01 -9.67 5.44
N PRO A 94 18.23 -10.01 4.40
CA PRO A 94 17.23 -11.09 4.49
C PRO A 94 17.84 -12.43 4.93
N LEU A 95 19.03 -12.78 4.42
CA LEU A 95 19.79 -13.96 4.84
C LEU A 95 20.09 -13.92 6.34
N GLN A 96 20.65 -12.81 6.84
CA GLN A 96 20.97 -12.65 8.26
C GLN A 96 19.71 -12.71 9.14
N GLY A 97 18.61 -12.09 8.71
CA GLY A 97 17.34 -12.11 9.43
C GLY A 97 16.78 -13.52 9.56
N ILE A 98 16.71 -14.26 8.44
CA ILE A 98 16.20 -15.64 8.42
C ILE A 98 17.12 -16.57 9.21
N GLY A 99 18.44 -16.36 9.14
CA GLY A 99 19.45 -17.12 9.87
C GLY A 99 19.31 -17.06 11.40
N ARG A 100 18.59 -16.06 11.95
CA ARG A 100 18.27 -15.99 13.38
C ARG A 100 17.21 -17.00 13.82
N TYR A 101 16.41 -17.52 12.89
CA TYR A 101 15.29 -18.42 13.18
C TYR A 101 15.55 -19.88 12.78
N ALA A 102 16.37 -20.10 11.76
CA ALA A 102 16.63 -21.42 11.20
C ALA A 102 18.02 -21.47 10.54
N ARG A 103 18.53 -22.68 10.32
CA ARG A 103 19.77 -22.88 9.54
C ARG A 103 19.49 -22.50 8.08
N THR A 104 20.39 -21.74 7.46
CA THR A 104 20.21 -21.30 6.07
C THR A 104 21.15 -22.01 5.10
N ILE A 105 20.65 -22.31 3.91
CA ILE A 105 21.46 -22.67 2.74
C ILE A 105 21.27 -21.53 1.73
N HIS A 106 22.31 -20.75 1.49
CA HIS A 106 22.23 -19.56 0.65
C HIS A 106 22.76 -19.80 -0.76
N GLN A 107 22.06 -19.27 -1.76
CA GLN A 107 22.51 -19.20 -3.16
C GLN A 107 21.93 -17.95 -3.82
N ALA A 108 22.75 -17.13 -4.49
CA ALA A 108 22.23 -15.96 -5.19
C ALA A 108 21.32 -16.35 -6.38
N GLY A 109 21.64 -17.42 -7.10
CA GLY A 109 20.87 -17.93 -8.23
C GLY A 109 20.97 -17.06 -9.50
N CYS A 110 21.21 -15.76 -9.36
CA CYS A 110 21.66 -14.85 -10.41
C CYS A 110 22.84 -14.03 -9.86
N SER A 111 23.75 -13.58 -10.71
CA SER A 111 24.86 -12.70 -10.31
C SER A 111 24.41 -11.33 -9.83
N ASP A 112 23.31 -10.84 -10.36
CA ASP A 112 22.72 -9.53 -10.07
C ASP A 112 21.19 -9.56 -10.28
N VAL A 113 20.53 -8.44 -10.00
CA VAL A 113 19.09 -8.27 -10.22
C VAL A 113 18.71 -8.37 -11.70
N ALA A 114 19.56 -7.95 -12.63
CA ALA A 114 19.27 -8.04 -14.06
C ALA A 114 19.17 -9.50 -14.55
N CYS A 115 19.80 -10.44 -13.85
CA CYS A 115 19.70 -11.90 -14.05
C CYS A 115 19.77 -12.31 -15.53
N ARG A 116 20.92 -12.04 -16.16
CA ARG A 116 21.10 -12.18 -17.62
C ARG A 116 21.32 -13.62 -18.10
N ASP A 117 21.79 -14.51 -17.22
CA ASP A 117 22.06 -15.92 -17.52
C ASP A 117 21.51 -16.86 -16.42
N ASP A 118 21.73 -18.18 -16.57
CA ASP A 118 21.32 -19.23 -15.63
C ASP A 118 22.48 -20.03 -15.03
N GLN A 119 23.72 -19.52 -15.08
CA GLN A 119 24.89 -20.27 -14.64
C GLN A 119 24.78 -20.74 -13.18
N GLN A 120 24.11 -19.95 -12.33
CA GLN A 120 23.94 -20.23 -10.90
C GLN A 120 22.62 -20.96 -10.56
N PHE A 121 21.78 -21.30 -11.55
CA PHE A 121 20.48 -21.95 -11.29
C PHE A 121 20.67 -23.35 -10.70
N GLY A 122 21.67 -24.10 -11.17
CA GLY A 122 21.95 -25.46 -10.69
C GLY A 122 22.19 -25.50 -9.19
N ALA A 123 23.00 -24.58 -8.67
CA ALA A 123 23.29 -24.49 -7.24
C ALA A 123 22.05 -24.08 -6.43
N ALA A 124 21.27 -23.10 -6.91
CA ALA A 124 20.01 -22.69 -6.29
C ALA A 124 18.99 -23.84 -6.20
N VAL A 125 18.83 -24.59 -7.29
CA VAL A 125 17.97 -25.79 -7.33
C VAL A 125 18.45 -26.86 -6.36
N ALA A 126 19.77 -27.09 -6.26
CA ALA A 126 20.34 -28.05 -5.33
C ALA A 126 20.12 -27.64 -3.86
N ALA A 127 20.22 -26.35 -3.54
CA ALA A 127 19.94 -25.81 -2.22
C ALA A 127 18.48 -26.03 -1.81
N ALA A 128 17.53 -25.74 -2.71
CA ALA A 128 16.10 -25.92 -2.47
C ALA A 128 15.71 -27.39 -2.20
N ARG A 129 16.41 -28.36 -2.81
CA ARG A 129 16.21 -29.79 -2.56
C ARG A 129 16.66 -30.24 -1.16
N GLN A 130 17.56 -29.49 -0.53
CA GLN A 130 18.17 -29.85 0.76
C GLN A 130 17.51 -29.15 1.95
N ALA A 131 16.55 -28.25 1.70
CA ALA A 131 15.88 -27.46 2.73
C ALA A 131 14.45 -27.93 2.99
N ASP A 132 13.97 -27.64 4.21
CA ASP A 132 12.62 -27.94 4.66
C ASP A 132 11.61 -26.93 4.10
N ALA A 133 12.05 -25.72 3.78
CA ALA A 133 11.30 -24.68 3.08
C ALA A 133 12.24 -23.80 2.25
N THR A 134 11.69 -23.10 1.26
CA THR A 134 12.47 -22.25 0.36
C THR A 134 11.92 -20.83 0.36
N VAL A 135 12.81 -19.85 0.55
CA VAL A 135 12.51 -18.41 0.46
C VAL A 135 13.26 -17.83 -0.73
N LEU A 136 12.52 -17.42 -1.75
CA LEU A 136 13.02 -16.76 -2.95
C LEU A 136 12.91 -15.24 -2.78
N VAL A 137 14.01 -14.52 -2.67
CA VAL A 137 14.06 -13.05 -2.56
C VAL A 137 14.42 -12.45 -3.91
N MET A 138 13.38 -12.10 -4.67
CA MET A 138 13.42 -11.60 -6.04
C MET A 138 13.05 -10.11 -6.07
N GLY A 139 13.08 -9.51 -7.25
CA GLY A 139 12.51 -8.19 -7.48
C GLY A 139 13.42 -7.28 -8.30
N LEU A 140 13.47 -6.03 -7.90
CA LEU A 140 14.13 -4.92 -8.60
C LEU A 140 15.20 -4.28 -7.70
N ASP A 141 15.93 -3.35 -8.29
CA ASP A 141 16.83 -2.40 -7.63
C ASP A 141 16.94 -1.11 -8.47
N GLN A 142 17.85 -0.21 -8.08
CA GLN A 142 18.09 1.05 -8.77
C GLN A 142 18.75 0.90 -10.16
N SER A 143 19.22 -0.30 -10.53
CA SER A 143 19.66 -0.58 -11.91
C SER A 143 18.47 -0.74 -12.88
N ILE A 144 17.28 -1.02 -12.34
CA ILE A 144 16.05 -1.25 -13.10
C ILE A 144 15.06 -0.10 -12.97
N GLU A 145 14.83 0.42 -11.76
CA GLU A 145 13.91 1.55 -11.50
C GLU A 145 14.57 2.64 -10.65
N ALA A 146 14.83 3.80 -11.26
CA ALA A 146 15.49 4.92 -10.58
C ALA A 146 15.10 6.27 -11.19
N GLU A 147 15.59 7.35 -10.60
CA GLU A 147 15.50 8.67 -11.23
C GLU A 147 16.19 8.65 -12.61
N PHE A 148 15.57 9.28 -13.61
CA PHE A 148 15.97 9.22 -15.02
C PHE A 148 15.97 7.80 -15.64
N ARG A 149 15.35 6.82 -14.96
CA ARG A 149 15.27 5.43 -15.41
C ARG A 149 13.88 4.86 -15.13
N ASP A 150 12.96 5.18 -16.03
CA ASP A 150 11.69 4.47 -16.12
C ASP A 150 11.91 3.04 -16.63
N ARG A 151 11.13 2.10 -16.11
CA ARG A 151 11.08 0.74 -16.66
C ARG A 151 10.35 0.72 -17.99
N VAL A 152 10.74 -0.22 -18.86
CA VAL A 152 10.08 -0.47 -20.15
C VAL A 152 8.98 -1.55 -20.07
N ASP A 153 8.97 -2.32 -18.99
CA ASP A 153 7.97 -3.32 -18.66
C ASP A 153 7.74 -3.39 -17.14
N ILE A 154 6.77 -4.19 -16.71
CA ILE A 154 6.48 -4.45 -15.30
C ILE A 154 6.72 -5.91 -14.93
N LEU A 155 7.61 -6.62 -15.62
CA LEU A 155 7.97 -8.01 -15.29
C LEU A 155 9.10 -8.06 -14.26
N LEU A 156 9.40 -9.27 -13.78
CA LEU A 156 10.69 -9.49 -13.14
C LEU A 156 11.80 -9.43 -14.21
N PRO A 157 12.94 -8.79 -13.92
CA PRO A 157 14.00 -8.60 -14.90
C PRO A 157 14.70 -9.92 -15.23
N GLY A 158 15.15 -10.01 -16.49
CA GLY A 158 15.90 -11.14 -17.02
C GLY A 158 15.23 -12.49 -16.76
N ARG A 159 16.01 -13.43 -16.22
CA ARG A 159 15.60 -14.82 -16.02
C ARG A 159 15.12 -15.14 -14.61
N GLN A 160 14.83 -14.13 -13.78
CA GLN A 160 14.33 -14.36 -12.42
C GLN A 160 13.03 -15.19 -12.38
N GLN A 161 12.11 -15.02 -13.35
CA GLN A 161 10.88 -15.85 -13.42
C GLN A 161 11.19 -17.34 -13.64
N GLU A 162 12.21 -17.64 -14.44
CA GLU A 162 12.67 -19.00 -14.70
C GLU A 162 13.35 -19.60 -13.47
N LEU A 163 14.19 -18.82 -12.78
CA LEU A 163 14.80 -19.22 -11.50
C LEU A 163 13.72 -19.61 -10.49
N VAL A 164 12.71 -18.74 -10.30
CA VAL A 164 11.58 -19.01 -9.40
C VAL A 164 10.88 -20.32 -9.77
N SER A 165 10.60 -20.53 -11.05
CA SER A 165 9.91 -21.73 -11.53
C SER A 165 10.73 -23.01 -11.30
N LYS A 166 12.03 -22.99 -11.64
CA LYS A 166 12.92 -24.15 -11.47
C LYS A 166 13.17 -24.48 -10.00
N VAL A 167 13.32 -23.46 -9.15
CA VAL A 167 13.49 -23.65 -7.71
C VAL A 167 12.20 -24.18 -7.08
N ALA A 168 11.05 -23.59 -7.40
CA ALA A 168 9.75 -24.06 -6.90
C ALA A 168 9.45 -25.52 -7.29
N MET A 169 9.89 -25.97 -8.47
CA MET A 169 9.82 -27.37 -8.90
C MET A 169 10.67 -28.33 -8.07
N ALA A 170 11.77 -27.83 -7.49
CA ALA A 170 12.75 -28.64 -6.79
C ALA A 170 12.60 -28.59 -5.26
N SER A 171 11.91 -27.57 -4.75
CA SER A 171 11.59 -27.42 -3.32
C SER A 171 10.78 -28.60 -2.79
N ARG A 172 11.15 -29.10 -1.60
CA ARG A 172 10.42 -30.18 -0.90
C ARG A 172 9.27 -29.67 -0.04
N GLY A 173 9.41 -28.46 0.51
CA GLY A 173 8.40 -27.84 1.36
C GLY A 173 7.86 -26.53 0.77
N PRO A 174 7.23 -25.69 1.61
CA PRO A 174 6.60 -24.47 1.13
C PRO A 174 7.64 -23.54 0.48
N THR A 175 7.31 -23.07 -0.72
CA THR A 175 8.09 -22.04 -1.42
C THR A 175 7.43 -20.68 -1.23
N VAL A 176 8.18 -19.74 -0.68
CA VAL A 176 7.75 -18.37 -0.40
C VAL A 176 8.50 -17.41 -1.32
N LEU A 177 7.77 -16.62 -2.11
CA LEU A 177 8.32 -15.58 -2.96
C LEU A 177 8.24 -14.22 -2.24
N VAL A 178 9.40 -13.67 -1.91
CA VAL A 178 9.56 -12.32 -1.35
C VAL A 178 9.99 -11.38 -2.48
N LEU A 179 9.20 -10.33 -2.70
CA LEU A 179 9.40 -9.34 -3.77
C LEU A 179 9.88 -8.01 -3.17
N MET A 180 11.13 -7.68 -3.44
CA MET A 180 11.74 -6.39 -3.09
C MET A 180 11.70 -5.46 -4.30
N SER A 181 10.86 -4.44 -4.26
CA SER A 181 10.69 -3.46 -5.33
C SER A 181 9.89 -2.26 -4.84
N GLY A 182 10.11 -1.09 -5.42
CA GLY A 182 9.21 0.06 -5.27
C GLY A 182 7.99 -0.09 -6.19
N GLY A 183 8.22 -0.31 -7.47
CA GLY A 183 7.17 -0.48 -8.46
C GLY A 183 6.45 -1.84 -8.39
N PRO A 184 5.21 -1.93 -8.89
CA PRO A 184 4.49 -3.19 -9.01
C PRO A 184 5.13 -4.11 -10.05
N ILE A 185 4.94 -5.42 -9.88
CA ILE A 185 5.47 -6.44 -10.78
C ILE A 185 4.32 -7.37 -11.20
N ASP A 186 4.19 -7.67 -12.49
CA ASP A 186 3.29 -8.71 -12.97
C ASP A 186 3.85 -10.09 -12.58
N VAL A 187 3.40 -10.56 -11.44
CA VAL A 187 3.70 -11.89 -10.90
C VAL A 187 2.60 -12.90 -11.17
N SER A 188 1.80 -12.71 -12.24
CA SER A 188 0.74 -13.66 -12.60
C SER A 188 1.26 -15.10 -12.75
N PHE A 189 2.50 -15.27 -13.23
CA PHE A 189 3.14 -16.58 -13.34
C PHE A 189 3.26 -17.28 -11.96
N ALA A 190 3.72 -16.56 -10.93
CA ALA A 190 3.89 -17.08 -9.57
C ALA A 190 2.55 -17.15 -8.82
N LYS A 191 1.68 -16.15 -9.02
CA LYS A 191 0.33 -16.12 -8.44
C LYS A 191 -0.47 -17.36 -8.82
N ASN A 192 -0.34 -17.82 -10.06
CA ASN A 192 -1.10 -18.96 -10.59
C ASN A 192 -0.42 -20.32 -10.36
N ASP A 193 0.87 -20.35 -10.01
CA ASP A 193 1.60 -21.59 -9.75
C ASP A 193 1.27 -22.17 -8.35
N PRO A 194 0.71 -23.39 -8.26
CA PRO A 194 0.39 -24.00 -6.97
C PRO A 194 1.61 -24.36 -6.12
N ARG A 195 2.80 -24.40 -6.69
CA ARG A 195 4.06 -24.65 -5.97
C ARG A 195 4.51 -23.43 -5.18
N ILE A 196 4.05 -22.23 -5.55
CA ILE A 196 4.29 -20.99 -4.81
C ILE A 196 3.24 -20.87 -3.71
N ALA A 197 3.65 -21.24 -2.51
CA ALA A 197 2.78 -21.32 -1.35
C ALA A 197 2.41 -19.92 -0.84
N ALA A 198 3.35 -18.98 -0.85
CA ALA A 198 3.08 -17.60 -0.43
C ALA A 198 3.85 -16.57 -1.26
N ILE A 199 3.28 -15.36 -1.36
CA ILE A 199 3.89 -14.20 -2.01
C ILE A 199 3.82 -13.02 -1.04
N ILE A 200 4.96 -12.39 -0.78
CA ILE A 200 5.10 -11.22 0.08
C ILE A 200 5.75 -10.10 -0.72
N TRP A 201 5.23 -8.88 -0.62
CA TRP A 201 5.89 -7.67 -1.11
C TRP A 201 6.40 -6.83 0.06
N VAL A 202 7.67 -6.40 -0.04
CA VAL A 202 8.39 -5.76 1.08
C VAL A 202 8.81 -4.32 0.78
N GLY A 203 8.47 -3.78 -0.40
CA GLY A 203 8.96 -2.48 -0.81
C GLY A 203 10.49 -2.44 -0.88
N TYR A 204 11.05 -1.32 -0.41
CA TYR A 204 12.44 -1.20 0.02
C TYR A 204 12.45 -1.07 1.56
N PRO A 205 12.71 -2.17 2.29
CA PRO A 205 12.37 -2.30 3.71
C PRO A 205 13.39 -1.63 4.68
N GLY A 206 14.35 -0.88 4.15
CA GLY A 206 15.30 -0.10 4.91
C GLY A 206 16.32 -0.92 5.69
N GLN A 207 16.97 -0.27 6.65
CA GLN A 207 18.14 -0.78 7.37
C GLN A 207 17.88 -2.10 8.13
N ALA A 208 16.66 -2.28 8.67
CA ALA A 208 16.27 -3.45 9.44
C ALA A 208 15.38 -4.42 8.63
N GLY A 209 15.38 -4.29 7.29
CA GLY A 209 14.44 -4.98 6.43
C GLY A 209 14.50 -6.50 6.52
N GLY A 210 15.70 -7.09 6.57
CA GLY A 210 15.85 -8.53 6.72
C GLY A 210 15.28 -9.07 8.03
N ALA A 211 15.39 -8.32 9.13
CA ALA A 211 14.77 -8.68 10.40
C ALA A 211 13.23 -8.65 10.30
N ALA A 212 12.66 -7.60 9.70
CA ALA A 212 11.22 -7.50 9.49
C ALA A 212 10.68 -8.63 8.60
N ILE A 213 11.39 -8.97 7.52
CA ILE A 213 11.04 -10.08 6.63
C ILE A 213 11.01 -11.39 7.42
N ALA A 214 12.05 -11.68 8.20
CA ALA A 214 12.11 -12.89 9.01
C ALA A 214 11.00 -12.94 10.07
N ASP A 215 10.72 -11.83 10.75
CA ASP A 215 9.64 -11.76 11.75
C ASP A 215 8.27 -12.08 11.16
N VAL A 216 7.99 -11.63 9.93
CA VAL A 216 6.76 -12.00 9.21
C VAL A 216 6.80 -13.47 8.80
N LEU A 217 7.88 -13.93 8.16
CA LEU A 217 8.00 -15.32 7.70
C LEU A 217 7.77 -16.33 8.82
N PHE A 218 8.27 -16.07 10.03
CA PHE A 218 8.15 -16.97 11.18
C PHE A 218 7.00 -16.62 12.14
N GLY A 219 6.13 -15.67 11.76
CA GLY A 219 4.93 -15.34 12.54
C GLY A 219 5.21 -14.67 13.87
N ARG A 220 6.38 -14.06 14.06
CA ARG A 220 6.60 -13.13 15.18
C ARG A 220 5.78 -11.86 15.01
N THR A 221 5.56 -11.45 13.76
CA THR A 221 4.72 -10.32 13.40
C THR A 221 3.63 -10.78 12.45
N ASN A 222 2.38 -10.44 12.76
CA ASN A 222 1.26 -10.62 11.86
C ASN A 222 1.25 -9.47 10.81
N PRO A 223 1.38 -9.74 9.49
CA PRO A 223 1.42 -8.69 8.49
C PRO A 223 0.07 -7.98 8.37
N GLY A 224 0.11 -6.64 8.45
CA GLY A 224 -1.07 -5.76 8.36
C GLY A 224 -1.05 -4.81 7.17
N GLY A 225 0.02 -4.82 6.37
CA GLY A 225 0.22 -3.94 5.21
C GLY A 225 -0.86 -4.11 4.14
N LYS A 226 -1.04 -3.06 3.34
CA LYS A 226 -1.98 -3.01 2.21
C LYS A 226 -1.30 -2.33 1.02
N LEU A 227 -1.54 -2.82 -0.19
CA LEU A 227 -0.95 -2.27 -1.40
C LEU A 227 -1.35 -0.80 -1.63
N PRO A 228 -0.39 0.14 -1.74
CA PRO A 228 -0.67 1.54 -2.06
C PRO A 228 -0.81 1.79 -3.57
N VAL A 229 -0.55 0.77 -4.39
CA VAL A 229 -0.61 0.83 -5.87
C VAL A 229 -1.31 -0.40 -6.42
N THR A 230 -1.98 -0.27 -7.56
CA THR A 230 -2.56 -1.42 -8.27
C THR A 230 -1.47 -2.17 -9.02
N TRP A 231 -1.46 -3.50 -8.89
CA TRP A 231 -0.56 -4.36 -9.64
C TRP A 231 -1.26 -4.81 -10.92
N TYR A 232 -0.79 -4.31 -12.06
CA TYR A 232 -1.38 -4.56 -13.38
C TYR A 232 -0.73 -5.77 -14.05
N PRO A 233 -1.44 -6.48 -14.94
CA PRO A 233 -0.79 -7.40 -15.86
C PRO A 233 0.05 -6.62 -16.88
N GLN A 234 1.14 -7.20 -17.38
CA GLN A 234 2.03 -6.60 -18.39
C GLN A 234 1.26 -6.12 -19.64
N SER A 235 0.18 -6.82 -20.00
CA SER A 235 -0.69 -6.45 -21.12
C SER A 235 -1.35 -5.08 -20.98
N TYR A 236 -1.46 -4.53 -19.76
CA TYR A 236 -1.96 -3.18 -19.51
C TYR A 236 -1.12 -2.11 -20.24
N LEU A 237 0.20 -2.25 -20.26
CA LEU A 237 1.11 -1.27 -20.87
C LEU A 237 0.86 -1.11 -22.37
N ARG A 238 0.38 -2.15 -23.06
CA ARG A 238 0.04 -2.10 -24.49
C ARG A 238 -1.09 -1.11 -24.80
N LYS A 239 -1.96 -0.82 -23.83
CA LYS A 239 -3.13 0.04 -23.98
C LYS A 239 -3.03 1.35 -23.20
N ALA A 240 -2.01 1.52 -22.36
CA ALA A 240 -1.83 2.69 -21.51
C ALA A 240 -0.42 3.30 -21.66
N PRO A 241 -0.13 3.99 -22.78
CA PRO A 241 1.17 4.62 -23.03
C PRO A 241 1.54 5.58 -21.90
N MET A 242 2.78 5.54 -21.40
CA MET A 242 3.19 6.33 -20.22
C MET A 242 2.99 7.84 -20.39
N THR A 243 3.14 8.36 -21.62
CA THR A 243 2.93 9.78 -21.96
C THR A 243 1.46 10.21 -21.96
N ASN A 244 0.51 9.27 -21.92
CA ASN A 244 -0.90 9.60 -21.80
C ASN A 244 -1.29 9.84 -20.35
N MET A 245 -1.53 11.10 -20.00
CA MET A 245 -1.90 11.56 -18.66
C MET A 245 -3.40 11.44 -18.36
N ALA A 246 -4.22 10.98 -19.30
CA ALA A 246 -5.65 10.81 -19.07
C ALA A 246 -5.88 9.78 -17.95
N MET A 247 -6.59 10.15 -16.89
CA MET A 247 -6.88 9.21 -15.80
C MET A 247 -8.06 8.29 -16.12
N ARG A 248 -9.06 8.82 -16.84
CA ARG A 248 -10.31 8.11 -17.15
C ARG A 248 -10.15 7.18 -18.35
N ALA A 249 -10.88 6.08 -18.34
CA ALA A 249 -11.00 5.22 -19.51
C ALA A 249 -11.62 5.97 -20.69
N ILE A 250 -11.18 5.66 -21.91
CA ILE A 250 -11.74 6.16 -23.16
C ILE A 250 -12.05 4.93 -24.03
N PRO A 251 -13.23 4.29 -23.84
CA PRO A 251 -13.57 3.04 -24.51
C PRO A 251 -13.48 3.11 -26.03
N SER A 252 -13.89 4.25 -26.62
CA SER A 252 -13.82 4.49 -28.07
C SER A 252 -12.40 4.45 -28.65
N ARG A 253 -11.37 4.61 -27.82
CA ARG A 253 -9.95 4.53 -28.20
C ARG A 253 -9.24 3.30 -27.61
N GLY A 254 -9.99 2.40 -26.97
CA GLY A 254 -9.42 1.24 -26.27
C GLY A 254 -8.53 1.58 -25.06
N TYR A 255 -8.55 2.82 -24.58
CA TYR A 255 -7.76 3.26 -23.44
C TYR A 255 -8.45 2.87 -22.13
N PRO A 256 -7.81 2.11 -21.23
CA PRO A 256 -8.51 1.45 -20.13
C PRO A 256 -8.63 2.30 -18.86
N GLY A 257 -8.04 3.49 -18.83
CA GLY A 257 -7.95 4.34 -17.63
C GLY A 257 -6.79 3.92 -16.71
N ARG A 258 -6.51 4.75 -15.70
CA ARG A 258 -5.41 4.59 -14.75
C ARG A 258 -5.92 4.54 -13.32
N THR A 259 -5.17 3.86 -12.46
CA THR A 259 -5.43 3.70 -11.02
C THR A 259 -6.71 2.93 -10.71
N TYR A 260 -6.84 2.46 -9.48
CA TYR A 260 -8.06 1.81 -8.99
C TYR A 260 -9.33 2.69 -9.14
N ARG A 261 -9.18 4.01 -9.30
CA ARG A 261 -10.29 4.96 -9.41
C ARG A 261 -11.00 4.90 -10.75
N PHE A 262 -10.30 4.52 -11.82
CA PHE A 262 -10.82 4.62 -13.19
C PHE A 262 -10.53 3.40 -14.06
N TYR A 263 -9.59 2.55 -13.66
CA TYR A 263 -9.30 1.29 -14.35
C TYR A 263 -10.32 0.22 -13.92
N ASN A 264 -10.98 -0.38 -14.91
CA ASN A 264 -11.94 -1.49 -14.71
C ASN A 264 -11.47 -2.81 -15.34
N GLY A 265 -10.21 -2.88 -15.77
CA GLY A 265 -9.64 -4.10 -16.35
C GLY A 265 -9.12 -5.09 -15.30
N PRO A 266 -8.54 -6.22 -15.76
CA PRO A 266 -7.98 -7.23 -14.88
C PRO A 266 -6.76 -6.71 -14.11
N VAL A 267 -6.63 -7.11 -12.84
CA VAL A 267 -5.48 -6.79 -11.98
C VAL A 267 -4.84 -8.07 -11.46
N VAL A 268 -3.53 -8.03 -11.23
CA VAL A 268 -2.81 -9.09 -10.52
C VAL A 268 -3.16 -9.02 -9.05
N PHE A 269 -3.00 -7.84 -8.43
CA PHE A 269 -3.49 -7.52 -7.09
C PHE A 269 -4.09 -6.10 -7.08
N PRO A 270 -5.27 -5.89 -6.50
CA PRO A 270 -5.91 -4.58 -6.47
C PRO A 270 -5.23 -3.64 -5.46
N PHE A 271 -5.42 -2.33 -5.64
CA PHE A 271 -5.12 -1.34 -4.61
C PHE A 271 -5.83 -1.70 -3.30
N GLY A 272 -5.13 -1.58 -2.18
CA GLY A 272 -5.64 -1.92 -0.86
C GLY A 272 -5.64 -3.43 -0.56
N HIS A 273 -5.10 -4.27 -1.42
CA HIS A 273 -4.96 -5.71 -1.16
C HIS A 273 -3.85 -6.00 -0.14
N GLY A 274 -4.08 -6.98 0.73
CA GLY A 274 -3.08 -7.47 1.69
C GLY A 274 -3.73 -8.34 2.74
N LEU A 275 -3.20 -9.55 2.93
CA LEU A 275 -3.68 -10.54 3.86
C LEU A 275 -3.05 -10.36 5.24
N SER A 276 -3.59 -11.08 6.21
CA SER A 276 -3.09 -11.18 7.59
C SER A 276 -3.04 -12.65 7.98
N TYR A 277 -2.30 -13.00 9.03
CA TYR A 277 -2.40 -14.31 9.70
C TYR A 277 -3.64 -14.43 10.60
N SER A 278 -4.44 -13.36 10.71
CA SER A 278 -5.74 -13.41 11.35
C SER A 278 -6.87 -13.02 10.39
N SER A 279 -8.10 -13.24 10.84
CA SER A 279 -9.33 -12.88 10.13
C SER A 279 -10.06 -11.77 10.88
N PHE A 280 -10.62 -10.81 10.14
CA PHE A 280 -11.30 -9.67 10.73
C PHE A 280 -12.70 -9.52 10.13
N ALA A 281 -13.71 -9.39 10.98
CA ALA A 281 -15.07 -9.08 10.59
C ALA A 281 -15.37 -7.60 10.89
N HIS A 282 -16.11 -6.96 9.98
CA HIS A 282 -16.50 -5.56 10.11
C HIS A 282 -18.01 -5.44 10.27
N SER A 283 -18.45 -4.58 11.18
CA SER A 283 -19.87 -4.22 11.31
C SER A 283 -20.03 -2.72 11.51
N LEU A 284 -21.09 -2.17 10.94
CA LEU A 284 -21.42 -0.76 11.08
C LEU A 284 -22.09 -0.53 12.45
N ALA A 285 -21.44 0.22 13.33
CA ALA A 285 -22.01 0.58 14.62
C ALA A 285 -22.88 1.83 14.53
N GLN A 286 -22.42 2.83 13.78
CA GLN A 286 -23.14 4.09 13.59
C GLN A 286 -22.69 4.77 12.30
N ALA A 287 -23.64 5.18 11.47
CA ALA A 287 -23.42 6.11 10.36
C ALA A 287 -24.73 6.81 9.96
N PRO A 288 -24.65 8.03 9.40
CA PRO A 288 -25.83 8.71 8.86
C PRO A 288 -26.37 7.99 7.61
N THR A 289 -27.68 8.07 7.37
CA THR A 289 -28.34 7.54 6.16
C THR A 289 -28.74 8.66 5.19
N THR A 290 -29.06 9.84 5.71
CA THR A 290 -29.42 11.01 4.92
C THR A 290 -28.63 12.20 5.42
N VAL A 291 -28.10 13.00 4.50
CA VAL A 291 -27.33 14.20 4.82
C VAL A 291 -27.81 15.36 3.95
N SER A 292 -28.27 16.41 4.62
CA SER A 292 -28.67 17.65 3.97
C SER A 292 -27.45 18.53 3.70
N VAL A 293 -27.33 19.02 2.47
CA VAL A 293 -26.30 19.95 2.04
C VAL A 293 -26.95 21.33 1.90
N SER A 294 -26.70 22.18 2.89
CA SER A 294 -27.16 23.57 2.89
C SER A 294 -26.49 24.40 1.79
N LEU A 295 -27.25 25.25 1.12
CA LEU A 295 -26.75 26.23 0.15
C LEU A 295 -26.41 27.56 0.83
N ALA A 296 -25.32 28.20 0.41
CA ALA A 296 -24.79 29.41 1.05
C ALA A 296 -25.57 30.70 0.71
N SER A 297 -26.38 30.75 -0.36
CA SER A 297 -27.23 31.92 -0.69
C SER A 297 -28.36 31.59 -1.68
N LEU A 298 -29.47 32.34 -1.59
CA LEU A 298 -30.61 32.27 -2.53
C LEU A 298 -30.27 32.81 -3.93
N GLN A 299 -29.35 33.78 -4.04
CA GLN A 299 -28.93 34.34 -5.34
C GLN A 299 -28.11 33.33 -6.15
N THR A 300 -27.43 32.40 -5.46
CA THR A 300 -26.63 31.33 -6.09
C THR A 300 -27.49 30.30 -6.81
N ILE A 301 -28.80 30.23 -6.51
CA ILE A 301 -29.79 29.37 -7.17
C ILE A 301 -30.16 29.92 -8.55
N LYS A 302 -30.30 31.26 -8.69
CA LYS A 302 -30.72 31.88 -9.95
C LYS A 302 -29.68 31.79 -11.07
N ASN A 303 -28.39 31.76 -10.73
CA ASN A 303 -27.28 31.56 -11.68
C ASN A 303 -26.81 30.09 -11.79
N SER A 304 -27.41 29.17 -11.05
CA SER A 304 -27.08 27.75 -11.17
C SER A 304 -28.25 26.97 -11.78
N THR A 305 -28.24 26.91 -13.09
CA THR A 305 -28.95 25.92 -13.94
C THR A 305 -28.55 24.46 -13.66
N MET A 306 -28.14 24.11 -12.43
CA MET A 306 -27.51 22.82 -12.08
C MET A 306 -28.06 22.11 -10.85
N VAL A 307 -29.12 22.61 -10.19
CA VAL A 307 -29.92 21.72 -9.34
C VAL A 307 -30.59 20.64 -10.21
N SER A 308 -30.83 20.92 -11.50
CA SER A 308 -31.33 19.96 -12.50
C SER A 308 -30.29 18.95 -12.99
N SER A 309 -28.98 19.20 -12.82
CA SER A 309 -27.92 18.27 -13.26
C SER A 309 -27.46 17.29 -12.17
N GLY A 310 -28.15 17.29 -11.01
CA GLY A 310 -27.87 16.37 -9.92
C GLY A 310 -26.54 16.63 -9.21
N ALA A 311 -25.93 17.82 -9.32
CA ALA A 311 -24.69 18.14 -8.61
C ALA A 311 -24.54 19.64 -8.27
N ILE A 312 -24.07 19.95 -7.05
CA ILE A 312 -23.90 21.32 -6.52
C ILE A 312 -22.43 21.74 -6.59
N ARG A 313 -22.12 22.99 -6.97
CA ARG A 313 -20.74 23.51 -6.85
C ARG A 313 -20.34 23.62 -5.38
N VAL A 314 -19.14 23.15 -5.01
CA VAL A 314 -18.68 23.24 -3.61
C VAL A 314 -18.69 24.68 -3.10
N SER A 315 -18.33 25.66 -3.93
CA SER A 315 -18.36 27.09 -3.57
C SER A 315 -19.76 27.65 -3.28
N HIS A 316 -20.83 26.94 -3.65
CA HIS A 316 -22.22 27.33 -3.39
C HIS A 316 -22.81 26.59 -2.19
N ALA A 317 -22.10 25.61 -1.63
CA ALA A 317 -22.52 24.85 -0.45
C ALA A 317 -21.95 25.49 0.82
N ASN A 318 -22.71 25.42 1.91
CA ASN A 318 -22.19 25.75 3.24
C ASN A 318 -21.28 24.60 3.71
N CYS A 319 -19.97 24.78 3.56
CA CYS A 319 -18.97 23.77 3.90
C CYS A 319 -18.45 23.87 5.35
N ASN A 320 -19.03 24.75 6.18
CA ASN A 320 -18.75 24.83 7.61
C ASN A 320 -19.50 23.75 8.42
N THR A 321 -19.89 22.65 7.76
CA THR A 321 -20.66 21.55 8.34
C THR A 321 -19.76 20.58 9.09
N GLN A 322 -20.30 20.01 10.17
CA GLN A 322 -19.62 19.01 10.97
C GLN A 322 -19.32 17.75 10.14
N ALA A 323 -18.20 17.09 10.44
CA ALA A 323 -17.86 15.83 9.79
C ALA A 323 -18.91 14.76 10.11
N LEU A 324 -19.23 13.95 9.10
CA LEU A 324 -20.06 12.77 9.24
C LEU A 324 -19.26 11.69 9.96
N GLY A 325 -19.69 11.31 11.16
CA GLY A 325 -19.05 10.25 11.94
C GLY A 325 -19.51 8.86 11.49
N PHE A 326 -18.57 8.04 11.02
CA PHE A 326 -18.78 6.62 10.76
C PHE A 326 -18.04 5.83 11.85
N HIS A 327 -18.77 5.00 12.59
CA HIS A 327 -18.22 4.10 13.60
C HIS A 327 -18.30 2.67 13.09
N ILE A 328 -17.14 2.05 12.98
CA ILE A 328 -16.97 0.70 12.45
C ILE A 328 -16.40 -0.16 13.56
N ASP A 329 -17.11 -1.24 13.89
CA ASP A 329 -16.63 -2.26 14.79
C ASP A 329 -15.78 -3.26 13.99
N VAL A 330 -14.59 -3.57 14.51
CA VAL A 330 -13.62 -4.49 13.92
C VAL A 330 -13.38 -5.61 14.91
N LYS A 331 -13.87 -6.80 14.60
CA LYS A 331 -13.68 -7.98 15.43
C LYS A 331 -12.61 -8.88 14.84
N ASN A 332 -11.60 -9.23 15.62
CA ASN A 332 -10.62 -10.23 15.24
C ASN A 332 -11.21 -11.63 15.53
N THR A 333 -11.51 -12.36 14.47
CA THR A 333 -12.12 -13.71 14.52
C THR A 333 -11.10 -14.83 14.33
N GLY A 334 -9.83 -14.50 14.09
CA GLY A 334 -8.77 -15.50 14.00
C GLY A 334 -8.07 -15.75 15.34
N THR A 335 -6.97 -16.51 15.28
CA THR A 335 -6.27 -17.04 16.45
C THR A 335 -5.02 -16.24 16.82
N MET A 336 -4.70 -15.18 16.08
CA MET A 336 -3.50 -14.38 16.29
C MET A 336 -3.88 -12.91 16.40
N ASP A 337 -3.24 -12.21 17.34
CA ASP A 337 -3.32 -10.76 17.41
C ASP A 337 -2.84 -10.15 16.09
N GLY A 338 -3.40 -9.01 15.72
CA GLY A 338 -3.02 -8.40 14.46
C GLY A 338 -3.43 -6.95 14.35
N SER A 339 -2.61 -6.20 13.62
CA SER A 339 -2.93 -4.85 13.20
C SER A 339 -3.71 -4.91 11.89
N HIS A 340 -4.94 -4.39 11.91
CA HIS A 340 -5.83 -4.35 10.77
C HIS A 340 -5.90 -2.93 10.20
N THR A 341 -5.66 -2.81 8.89
CA THR A 341 -5.75 -1.54 8.16
C THR A 341 -7.12 -1.45 7.47
N LEU A 342 -7.96 -0.53 7.92
CA LEU A 342 -9.24 -0.21 7.30
C LEU A 342 -9.04 0.85 6.22
N LEU A 343 -9.65 0.64 5.06
CA LEU A 343 -9.66 1.58 3.95
C LEU A 343 -11.12 1.96 3.66
N LEU A 344 -11.54 3.16 4.06
CA LEU A 344 -12.89 3.67 3.80
C LEU A 344 -12.97 4.25 2.40
N PHE A 345 -13.69 3.58 1.52
CA PHE A 345 -13.94 4.05 0.17
C PHE A 345 -15.35 4.61 0.02
N SER A 346 -15.54 5.45 -0.99
CA SER A 346 -16.83 5.89 -1.48
C SER A 346 -16.94 5.75 -3.00
N THR A 347 -18.11 5.31 -3.44
CA THR A 347 -18.56 5.28 -4.82
C THR A 347 -19.67 6.32 -4.97
N PRO A 348 -19.44 7.41 -5.71
CA PRO A 348 -20.45 8.44 -5.90
C PRO A 348 -21.57 7.97 -6.84
N PRO A 349 -22.70 8.69 -6.89
CA PRO A 349 -23.77 8.45 -7.85
C PRO A 349 -23.22 8.31 -9.29
N PRO A 350 -23.81 7.44 -10.12
CA PRO A 350 -23.43 7.34 -11.53
C PRO A 350 -23.52 8.70 -12.23
N GLY A 351 -22.47 9.08 -12.94
CA GLY A 351 -22.42 10.36 -13.63
C GLY A 351 -21.15 10.50 -14.47
N THR A 352 -21.17 11.47 -15.39
CA THR A 352 -20.09 11.71 -16.36
C THR A 352 -18.72 11.90 -15.71
N TRP A 353 -18.68 12.39 -14.47
CA TRP A 353 -17.45 12.72 -13.76
C TRP A 353 -17.15 11.80 -12.57
N SER A 354 -17.92 10.73 -12.39
CA SER A 354 -17.77 9.83 -11.26
C SER A 354 -16.59 8.88 -11.45
N PRO A 355 -15.69 8.71 -10.47
CA PRO A 355 -14.76 7.57 -10.43
C PRO A 355 -15.53 6.27 -10.09
N ASN A 356 -14.91 5.12 -10.36
CA ASN A 356 -15.43 3.81 -9.94
C ASN A 356 -15.53 3.72 -8.42
N LYS A 357 -14.50 4.23 -7.72
CA LYS A 357 -14.45 4.43 -6.26
C LYS A 357 -13.30 5.36 -5.89
N ARG A 358 -13.31 5.89 -4.67
CA ARG A 358 -12.28 6.78 -4.10
C ARG A 358 -12.02 6.44 -2.64
N LEU A 359 -10.75 6.35 -2.24
CA LEU A 359 -10.36 6.29 -0.83
C LEU A 359 -10.64 7.65 -0.17
N LEU A 360 -11.38 7.64 0.93
CA LEU A 360 -11.71 8.83 1.72
C LEU A 360 -10.76 8.99 2.91
N ALA A 361 -10.54 7.90 3.63
CA ALA A 361 -9.71 7.84 4.83
C ALA A 361 -9.22 6.41 5.05
N PHE A 362 -8.19 6.25 5.88
CA PHE A 362 -7.72 4.96 6.35
C PHE A 362 -7.29 5.05 7.80
N GLU A 363 -7.43 3.95 8.52
CA GLU A 363 -7.00 3.83 9.92
C GLU A 363 -6.37 2.45 10.13
N LYS A 364 -5.39 2.38 11.03
CA LYS A 364 -4.78 1.12 11.44
C LYS A 364 -5.04 0.90 12.92
N VAL A 365 -5.67 -0.21 13.24
CA VAL A 365 -6.04 -0.58 14.61
C VAL A 365 -5.43 -1.92 14.97
N HIS A 366 -4.87 -2.03 16.16
CA HIS A 366 -4.44 -3.32 16.71
C HIS A 366 -5.64 -3.98 17.39
N VAL A 367 -5.93 -5.24 17.04
CA VAL A 367 -7.06 -5.98 17.63
C VAL A 367 -6.55 -7.35 18.07
N ALA A 368 -6.60 -7.59 19.39
CA ALA A 368 -6.25 -8.89 19.96
C ALA A 368 -7.20 -9.99 19.49
N ALA A 369 -6.73 -11.23 19.43
CA ALA A 369 -7.53 -12.38 19.01
C ALA A 369 -8.80 -12.53 19.86
N GLY A 370 -9.96 -12.68 19.21
CA GLY A 370 -11.26 -12.76 19.86
C GLY A 370 -11.87 -11.42 20.32
N SER A 371 -11.07 -10.35 20.34
CA SER A 371 -11.50 -9.01 20.76
C SER A 371 -12.13 -8.20 19.64
N GLN A 372 -12.76 -7.08 20.02
CA GLN A 372 -13.36 -6.12 19.10
C GLN A 372 -12.93 -4.71 19.48
N GLU A 373 -12.56 -3.92 18.48
CA GLU A 373 -12.25 -2.50 18.61
C GLU A 373 -13.21 -1.66 17.76
N ARG A 374 -13.48 -0.42 18.21
CA ARG A 374 -14.30 0.54 17.47
C ARG A 374 -13.43 1.63 16.86
N VAL A 375 -13.57 1.84 15.55
CA VAL A 375 -12.83 2.85 14.80
C VAL A 375 -13.80 3.91 14.28
N ARG A 376 -13.43 5.19 14.47
CA ARG A 376 -14.20 6.33 13.98
C ARG A 376 -13.54 6.93 12.73
N PHE A 377 -14.32 7.16 11.69
CA PHE A 377 -13.94 7.97 10.54
C PHE A 377 -14.78 9.24 10.46
N ASP A 378 -14.11 10.37 10.21
CA ASP A 378 -14.75 11.67 10.02
C ASP A 378 -14.75 12.04 8.53
N VAL A 379 -15.94 12.08 7.92
CA VAL A 379 -16.12 12.36 6.50
C VAL A 379 -16.73 13.74 6.27
N HIS A 380 -15.97 14.65 5.64
CA HIS A 380 -16.47 15.95 5.23
C HIS A 380 -17.08 15.91 3.83
N VAL A 381 -18.36 16.28 3.68
CA VAL A 381 -19.08 16.24 2.40
C VAL A 381 -18.35 17.01 1.30
N CYS A 382 -18.02 18.28 1.53
CA CYS A 382 -17.39 19.13 0.51
C CYS A 382 -15.99 18.64 0.07
N LYS A 383 -15.20 18.10 1.00
CA LYS A 383 -13.82 17.67 0.75
C LYS A 383 -13.74 16.24 0.19
N HIS A 384 -14.54 15.34 0.73
CA HIS A 384 -14.43 13.90 0.51
C HIS A 384 -15.42 13.39 -0.54
N LEU A 385 -16.62 13.97 -0.64
CA LEU A 385 -17.67 13.51 -1.55
C LEU A 385 -17.79 14.36 -2.82
N SER A 386 -16.92 15.36 -3.00
CA SER A 386 -16.85 16.12 -4.24
C SER A 386 -16.06 15.38 -5.34
N VAL A 387 -16.49 15.62 -6.58
CA VAL A 387 -15.83 15.25 -7.84
C VAL A 387 -15.40 16.50 -8.59
N VAL A 388 -14.49 16.36 -9.54
CA VAL A 388 -14.02 17.47 -10.38
C VAL A 388 -14.65 17.35 -11.76
N ASP A 389 -15.33 18.41 -12.21
CA ASP A 389 -15.91 18.49 -13.55
C ASP A 389 -14.86 18.81 -14.63
N HIS A 390 -15.29 18.92 -15.87
CA HIS A 390 -14.39 19.15 -17.00
C HIS A 390 -13.73 20.55 -17.03
N PHE A 391 -14.21 21.49 -16.22
CA PHE A 391 -13.62 22.83 -16.07
C PHE A 391 -12.70 22.93 -14.85
N GLY A 392 -12.46 21.82 -14.14
CA GLY A 392 -11.69 21.85 -12.90
C GLY A 392 -12.49 22.32 -11.68
N ILE A 393 -13.82 22.42 -11.79
CA ILE A 393 -14.67 22.89 -10.68
C ILE A 393 -15.07 21.70 -9.83
N HIS A 394 -14.89 21.83 -8.51
CA HIS A 394 -15.38 20.86 -7.55
C HIS A 394 -16.90 20.89 -7.43
N ARG A 395 -17.52 19.73 -7.60
CA ARG A 395 -18.97 19.51 -7.49
C ARG A 395 -19.28 18.41 -6.51
N ILE A 396 -20.35 18.55 -5.74
CA ILE A 396 -20.90 17.52 -4.86
C ILE A 396 -22.04 16.85 -5.65
N PRO A 397 -21.89 15.60 -6.11
CA PRO A 397 -23.00 14.85 -6.71
C PRO A 397 -24.09 14.64 -5.65
N MET A 398 -25.34 14.94 -5.99
CA MET A 398 -26.52 14.68 -5.17
C MET A 398 -27.02 13.25 -5.40
N GLY A 399 -27.74 12.69 -4.43
CA GLY A 399 -28.26 11.32 -4.49
C GLY A 399 -27.44 10.32 -3.67
N GLU A 400 -27.52 9.04 -4.04
CA GLU A 400 -26.94 7.91 -3.30
C GLU A 400 -25.41 7.82 -3.48
N HIS A 401 -24.67 7.93 -2.37
CA HIS A 401 -23.25 7.59 -2.29
C HIS A 401 -23.08 6.29 -1.52
N HIS A 402 -22.34 5.34 -2.09
CA HIS A 402 -22.07 4.05 -1.44
C HIS A 402 -20.69 4.05 -0.79
N PHE A 403 -20.65 3.80 0.51
CA PHE A 403 -19.44 3.66 1.31
C PHE A 403 -19.13 2.18 1.47
N HIS A 404 -17.85 1.83 1.46
CA HIS A 404 -17.46 0.45 1.67
C HIS A 404 -16.08 0.27 2.30
N ILE A 405 -15.98 -0.76 3.14
CA ILE A 405 -14.74 -1.26 3.77
C ILE A 405 -14.76 -2.78 3.60
N GLY A 406 -13.86 -3.33 2.76
CA GLY A 406 -13.95 -4.74 2.39
C GLY A 406 -15.35 -5.07 1.85
N ASP A 407 -16.03 -6.01 2.51
CA ASP A 407 -17.38 -6.45 2.15
C ASP A 407 -18.50 -5.63 2.82
N LEU A 408 -18.18 -4.83 3.85
CA LEU A 408 -19.14 -3.95 4.49
C LEU A 408 -19.52 -2.82 3.53
N LYS A 409 -20.83 -2.62 3.33
CA LYS A 409 -21.38 -1.56 2.49
C LYS A 409 -22.43 -0.74 3.25
N HIS A 410 -22.47 0.55 2.99
CA HIS A 410 -23.45 1.48 3.54
C HIS A 410 -23.80 2.56 2.53
N SER A 411 -25.06 2.97 2.43
CA SER A 411 -25.48 4.07 1.55
C SER A 411 -25.79 5.31 2.36
N ILE A 412 -25.43 6.48 1.83
CA ILE A 412 -25.99 7.75 2.29
C ILE A 412 -26.63 8.48 1.11
N SER A 413 -27.78 9.13 1.35
CA SER A 413 -28.43 10.01 0.38
C SER A 413 -28.09 11.46 0.67
N LEU A 414 -27.45 12.15 -0.28
CA LEU A 414 -27.20 13.59 -0.21
C LEU A 414 -28.35 14.35 -0.83
N GLN A 415 -28.95 15.26 -0.05
CA GLN A 415 -30.08 16.08 -0.48
C GLN A 415 -29.74 17.57 -0.35
N ALA A 416 -30.16 18.37 -1.31
CA ALA A 416 -30.00 19.81 -1.23
C ALA A 416 -31.09 20.41 -0.34
N THR A 417 -30.71 21.24 0.64
CA THR A 417 -31.67 22.02 1.43
C THR A 417 -31.37 23.50 1.31
N LEU A 418 -32.43 24.29 1.21
CA LEU A 418 -32.35 25.72 1.42
C LEU A 418 -32.36 25.93 2.93
N GLU A 419 -31.32 26.55 3.47
CA GLU A 419 -31.48 27.15 4.79
C GLU A 419 -32.61 28.16 4.68
N GLU A 420 -33.62 28.07 5.55
CA GLU A 420 -34.54 29.16 5.79
C GLU A 420 -33.68 30.34 6.24
N ILE A 421 -33.35 31.22 5.29
CA ILE A 421 -32.73 32.50 5.60
C ILE A 421 -33.80 33.27 6.37
N LYS A 422 -33.80 33.12 7.70
CA LYS A 422 -34.57 33.98 8.59
C LYS A 422 -34.01 35.39 8.39
N SER A 423 -34.72 36.16 7.58
CA SER A 423 -34.56 37.61 7.45
C SER A 423 -34.54 38.18 8.86
N LYS A 424 -33.39 38.72 9.28
CA LYS A 424 -33.33 39.71 10.35
C LYS A 424 -33.28 41.09 9.71
#